data_AF-A0A6I7WKE5-F1
#
_entry.id   AF-A0A6I7WKE5-F1
#
_cell.length_a   1.000
_cell.length_b   1.000
_cell.length_c   1.000
_cell.angle_alpha   90.00
_cell.angle_beta   90.00
_cell.angle_gamma   90.00
#
_symmetry.space_group_name_H-M   'P 1'
#
loop_
_entity.id
_entity.type
_entity.pdbx_description
1 polymer ?
#
loop_
_entity_poly.entity_id
_entity_poly.type
_entity_poly.pdbx_seq_one_letter_code
_entity_poly.pdbx_strand_id
1 'polypeptide(L)' 'KKRVIEPAIKELTAKDNWLIDWQPIKQGRSVVKIKFTFSKSQQQALTAI' A
#
# COMPACT_ATOMS: atom_id res chain seq x y z
N LYS A 1 4.27 18.27 10.20
CA LYS A 1 4.24 17.78 8.80
C LYS A 1 3.45 16.46 8.79
N LYS A 2 2.18 16.46 8.34
CA LYS A 2 1.35 15.24 8.33
C LYS A 2 1.81 14.33 7.18
N ARG A 3 1.99 13.04 7.45
CA ARG A 3 2.29 12.03 6.43
C ARG A 3 0.98 11.63 5.77
N VAL A 4 0.85 11.80 4.45
CA VAL A 4 -0.41 11.55 3.71
C VAL A 4 -0.51 10.11 3.22
N ILE A 5 0.62 9.52 2.81
CA ILE A 5 0.66 8.20 2.18
C ILE A 5 0.38 7.07 3.18
N GLU A 6 1.05 7.09 4.33
CA GLU A 6 0.88 6.08 5.40
C GLU A 6 -0.59 5.92 5.87
N PRO A 7 -1.33 6.99 6.24
CA PRO A 7 -2.72 6.83 6.67
C PRO A 7 -3.65 6.39 5.55
N ALA A 8 -3.43 6.85 4.31
CA ALA A 8 -4.25 6.44 3.17
C ALA A 8 -4.09 4.95 2.85
N ILE A 9 -2.85 4.44 2.88
CA ILE A 9 -2.59 3.00 2.68
C ILE A 9 -3.24 2.18 3.78
N LYS A 10 -3.12 2.59 5.04
CA LYS A 10 -3.75 1.89 6.16
C LYS A 10 -5.26 1.81 6.02
N GLU A 11 -5.91 2.88 5.55
CA GLU A 11 -7.35 2.93 5.35
C GLU A 11 -7.81 2.00 4.21
N LEU A 12 -7.14 2.02 3.06
CA LEU A 12 -7.46 1.17 1.91
C LEU A 12 -7.21 -0.32 2.17
N THR A 13 -6.13 -0.65 2.89
CA THR A 13 -5.85 -2.04 3.27
C THR A 13 -6.89 -2.57 4.25
N ALA A 14 -7.33 -1.77 5.22
CA ALA A 14 -8.28 -2.20 6.22
C ALA A 14 -9.71 -2.36 5.69
N LYS A 15 -10.15 -1.49 4.76
CA LYS A 15 -11.54 -1.47 4.28
C LYS A 15 -11.77 -2.34 3.06
N ASP A 16 -10.85 -2.28 2.10
CA ASP A 16 -11.09 -2.81 0.75
C ASP A 16 -10.30 -4.10 0.47
N ASN A 17 -9.54 -4.59 1.47
CA ASN A 17 -8.66 -5.77 1.36
C ASN A 17 -7.61 -5.63 0.22
N TRP A 18 -7.14 -4.41 -0.02
CA TRP A 18 -6.05 -4.15 -0.95
C TRP A 18 -4.70 -4.26 -0.25
N LEU A 19 -3.79 -5.03 -0.84
CA LEU A 19 -2.38 -5.02 -0.49
C LEU A 19 -1.71 -3.92 -1.31
N ILE A 20 -1.32 -2.84 -0.63
CA ILE A 20 -0.69 -1.68 -1.26
C ILE A 20 0.70 -1.51 -0.69
N ASP A 21 1.71 -1.80 -1.51
CA ASP A 21 3.09 -1.48 -1.23
C ASP A 21 3.48 -0.18 -1.92
N TRP A 22 4.35 0.59 -1.29
CA TRP A 22 4.89 1.79 -1.91
C TRP A 22 6.37 1.95 -1.58
N GLN A 23 7.10 2.51 -2.56
CA GLN A 23 8.51 2.81 -2.40
C GLN A 23 8.87 4.18 -2.96
N PRO A 24 9.66 5.00 -2.24
CA PRO A 24 10.20 6.23 -2.77
C PRO A 24 11.38 5.93 -3.69
N ILE A 25 11.33 6.44 -4.90
CA ILE A 25 12.46 6.43 -5.84
C ILE A 25 13.21 7.75 -5.66
N LYS A 26 14.47 7.66 -5.22
CA LYS A 26 15.33 8.81 -4.94
C LYS A 26 16.28 9.10 -6.09
N GLN A 27 16.62 10.38 -6.26
CA GLN A 27 17.75 10.84 -7.05
C GLN A 27 18.57 11.77 -6.15
N GLY A 28 19.74 11.30 -5.73
CA GLY A 28 20.52 11.96 -4.69
C GLY A 28 19.75 12.05 -3.36
N ARG A 29 19.62 13.27 -2.81
CA ARG A 29 18.94 13.52 -1.52
C ARG A 29 17.42 13.70 -1.63
N SER A 30 16.89 13.79 -2.85
CA SER A 30 15.48 14.08 -3.10
C SER A 30 14.73 12.84 -3.57
N VAL A 31 13.48 12.70 -3.13
CA VAL A 31 12.53 11.73 -3.71
C VAL A 31 11.99 12.33 -4.99
N VAL A 32 12.24 11.68 -6.12
CA VAL A 32 11.80 12.17 -7.44
C VAL A 32 10.52 11.50 -7.90
N LYS A 33 10.28 10.25 -7.47
CA LYS A 33 9.08 9.49 -7.83
C LYS A 33 8.63 8.60 -6.68
N ILE A 34 7.38 8.19 -6.72
CA ILE A 34 6.82 7.20 -5.81
C ILE A 34 6.25 6.09 -6.67
N LYS A 35 6.67 4.85 -6.42
CA LYS A 35 6.10 3.67 -7.07
C LYS A 35 5.14 3.01 -6.10
N PHE A 36 3.91 2.79 -6.58
CA PHE A 36 2.91 2.01 -5.89
C PHE A 36 2.77 0.65 -6.58
N THR A 37 2.61 -0.39 -5.79
CA THR A 37 2.26 -1.73 -6.24
C THR A 37 0.93 -2.09 -5.59
N PHE A 38 -0.05 -2.44 -6.41
CA PHE A 38 -1.39 -2.80 -5.96
C PHE A 38 -1.64 -4.27 -6.25
N SER A 39 -2.01 -5.01 -5.22
CA SER A 39 -2.42 -6.41 -5.31
C SER A 39 -3.72 -6.58 -4.57
N LYS A 40 -4.67 -7.32 -5.14
CA LYS A 40 -5.83 -7.76 -4.36
C LYS A 40 -5.42 -8.98 -3.55
N SER A 41 -5.61 -8.92 -2.24
CA SER A 41 -5.65 -10.12 -1.42
C SER A 41 -6.80 -10.97 -1.96
N GLN A 42 -6.49 -12.07 -2.65
CA GLN A 42 -7.49 -13.11 -2.86
C GLN A 42 -7.80 -13.64 -1.47
N GLN A 43 -8.88 -13.15 -0.88
CA GLN A 43 -9.39 -13.63 0.39
C GLN A 43 -9.53 -15.15 0.23
N GLN A 44 -8.61 -15.91 0.82
CA GLN A 44 -8.74 -17.35 0.90
C GLN A 44 -10.08 -17.57 1.60
N ALA A 45 -11.04 -18.12 0.86
CA ALA A 45 -12.26 -18.62 1.46
C ALA A 45 -11.79 -19.52 2.61
N LEU A 46 -12.25 -19.23 3.82
CA LEU A 46 -12.09 -20.07 4.98
C LEU A 46 -12.86 -21.37 4.68
N THR A 47 -12.23 -22.27 3.92
CA THR A 47 -12.74 -23.63 3.73
C THR A 47 -12.47 -24.36 5.03
N ALA A 48 -13.41 -24.23 5.97
CA ALA A 48 -13.49 -25.11 7.11
C ALA A 48 -13.99 -26.48 6.62
N ILE A 49 -13.16 -27.51 6.81
CA ILE A 49 -13.55 -28.93 6.80
C ILE A 49 -13.38 -29.43 8.22
#